data_AF-A0AAD5XE90-F1
#
_entry.id   AF-A0AAD5XE90-F1
#
_cell.length_a   1.000
_cell.length_b   1.000
_cell.length_c   1.000
_cell.angle_alpha   90.00
_cell.angle_beta   90.00
_cell.angle_gamma   90.00
#
_symmetry.space_group_name_H-M   'P 1'
#
loop_
_entity.id
_entity.type
_entity.pdbx_description
1 polymer ?
#
loop_
_entity_poly.entity_id
_entity_poly.type
_entity_poly.pdbx_seq_one_letter_code
_entity_poly.pdbx_strand_id
1 'polypeptide(L)'
;MLPCDNCQKPTESLRACSACKTVFYCDPVCQKADWSKHKPQCRQMKNRLVSFADTDSSPILPDQTHSNSPDQTPQQAYESAVLLLQRANRLFQSCGVDAFNLLPQFIDNNSNIESRIARARDLCAAARAQITSVAFLSSQRPARQALLDALIIENEFMKDALLTAKEFLAQDAAEAQAQAQQTKNSPAAAEAVTTDEISVVVRVAGATAALRLSEFDEAHALLVAAFQAVNETQATLSRTILSLLCAVEYHRKNYLLAIDFGESAITMNRQYPGCYDYVILAHLELENWDKVDEYVERAQVYEARWDPEGVARVSFFTAQVAAVMKQRKNDGASL
;
A
#
# COMPACT_ATOMS: atom_id res chain seq x y z
N MET A 1 -13.56 34.01 -0.60
CA MET A 1 -14.98 33.68 -0.87
C MET A 1 -15.16 33.56 -2.37
N LEU A 2 -15.77 32.49 -2.85
CA LEU A 2 -16.09 32.33 -4.27
C LEU A 2 -17.36 33.15 -4.59
N PRO A 3 -17.44 33.82 -5.75
CA PRO A 3 -18.63 34.53 -6.18
C PRO A 3 -19.66 33.56 -6.80
N CYS A 4 -20.95 33.92 -6.73
CA CYS A 4 -21.99 33.19 -7.47
C CYS A 4 -21.84 33.38 -8.99
N ASP A 5 -21.90 32.30 -9.77
CA ASP A 5 -21.72 32.34 -11.23
C ASP A 5 -22.76 33.19 -11.97
N ASN A 6 -23.95 33.38 -11.38
CA ASN A 6 -25.00 34.24 -11.96
C ASN A 6 -24.90 35.71 -11.52
N CYS A 7 -24.93 35.98 -10.21
CA CYS A 7 -25.05 37.35 -9.68
C CYS A 7 -23.72 37.98 -9.25
N GLN A 8 -22.63 37.20 -9.27
CA GLN A 8 -21.27 37.61 -8.93
C GLN A 8 -21.09 38.17 -7.50
N LYS A 9 -22.10 37.99 -6.62
CA LYS A 9 -22.01 38.37 -5.22
C LYS A 9 -21.20 37.34 -4.43
N PRO A 10 -20.26 37.75 -3.57
CA PRO A 10 -19.58 36.84 -2.65
C PRO A 10 -20.59 36.31 -1.63
N THR A 11 -20.59 35.00 -1.40
CA THR A 11 -21.49 34.35 -0.42
C THR A 11 -20.71 33.26 0.30
N GLU A 12 -21.01 33.02 1.58
CA GLU A 12 -20.42 31.94 2.36
C GLU A 12 -20.99 30.57 1.98
N SER A 13 -22.26 30.53 1.59
CA SER A 13 -22.97 29.30 1.19
C SER A 13 -23.24 29.28 -0.32
N LEU A 14 -22.38 28.58 -1.05
CA LEU A 14 -22.60 28.28 -2.46
C LEU A 14 -23.11 26.85 -2.65
N ARG A 15 -24.04 26.67 -3.58
CA ARG A 15 -24.58 25.38 -3.99
C ARG A 15 -24.12 25.05 -5.39
N ALA A 16 -23.47 23.90 -5.55
CA ALA A 16 -23.08 23.41 -6.87
C ALA A 16 -24.31 23.01 -7.69
N CYS A 17 -24.25 23.18 -9.01
CA CYS A 17 -25.26 22.64 -9.91
C CYS A 17 -25.39 21.12 -9.70
N SER A 18 -26.61 20.63 -9.43
CA SER A 18 -26.85 19.21 -9.12
C SER A 18 -26.50 18.26 -10.26
N ALA A 19 -26.48 18.75 -11.51
CA ALA A 19 -26.22 17.92 -12.69
C ALA A 19 -24.73 17.81 -13.03
N CYS A 20 -23.98 18.92 -13.09
CA CYS A 20 -22.58 18.92 -13.51
C CYS A 20 -21.59 19.26 -12.40
N LYS A 21 -22.04 19.81 -11.27
CA LYS A 21 -21.19 20.23 -10.13
C LYS A 21 -20.05 21.21 -10.46
N THR A 22 -20.05 21.83 -11.65
CA THR A 22 -18.95 22.70 -12.12
C THR A 22 -19.19 24.20 -11.90
N VAL A 23 -20.43 24.59 -11.57
CA VAL A 23 -20.83 25.98 -11.32
C VAL A 23 -21.58 26.06 -10.00
N PHE A 24 -21.52 27.22 -9.37
CA PHE A 24 -21.91 27.49 -7.99
C PHE A 24 -22.85 28.69 -7.91
N TYR A 25 -23.99 28.49 -7.24
CA TYR A 25 -25.02 29.50 -7.07
C TYR A 25 -25.30 29.77 -5.59
N CYS A 26 -25.57 31.02 -5.23
CA CYS A 26 -25.98 31.36 -3.87
C CYS A 26 -27.36 30.76 -3.53
N ASP A 27 -28.24 30.61 -4.53
CA ASP A 27 -29.60 30.10 -4.37
C ASP A 27 -30.17 29.52 -5.68
N PRO A 28 -31.33 28.82 -5.62
CA PRO A 28 -32.01 28.29 -6.81
C PRO A 28 -32.53 29.36 -7.79
N VAL A 29 -32.73 30.61 -7.37
CA VAL A 29 -33.17 31.71 -8.24
C VAL A 29 -32.02 32.07 -9.19
N CYS A 30 -30.81 32.18 -8.68
CA CYS A 30 -29.59 32.40 -9.46
C CYS A 30 -29.30 31.25 -10.43
N GLN A 31 -29.52 30.00 -10.01
CA GLN A 31 -29.39 28.84 -10.91
C GLN A 31 -30.39 28.91 -12.07
N LYS A 32 -31.67 29.24 -11.80
CA LYS A 32 -32.71 29.33 -12.83
C LYS A 32 -32.46 30.49 -13.80
N ALA A 33 -31.98 31.62 -13.29
CA ALA A 33 -31.65 32.80 -14.11
C ALA A 33 -30.50 32.50 -15.09
N ASP A 34 -29.49 31.74 -14.66
CA ASP A 34 -28.35 31.37 -15.50
C ASP A 34 -28.62 30.14 -16.39
N TRP A 35 -29.73 29.42 -16.17
CA TRP A 35 -29.99 28.13 -16.80
C TRP A 35 -29.95 28.16 -18.34
N SER A 36 -30.42 29.22 -18.98
CA SER A 36 -30.39 29.34 -20.45
C SER A 36 -28.97 29.36 -21.01
N LYS A 37 -28.02 29.98 -20.29
CA LYS A 37 -26.60 30.06 -20.64
C LYS A 37 -25.85 28.81 -20.21
N HIS A 38 -26.13 28.31 -19.01
CA HIS A 38 -25.45 27.16 -18.43
C HIS A 38 -25.86 25.83 -19.09
N LYS A 39 -27.12 25.65 -19.50
CA LYS A 39 -27.67 24.36 -19.96
C LYS A 39 -26.85 23.67 -21.07
N PRO A 40 -26.32 24.34 -22.11
CA PRO A 40 -25.46 23.70 -23.11
C PRO A 40 -24.17 23.15 -22.49
N GLN A 41 -23.50 23.92 -21.64
CA GLN A 41 -22.27 23.52 -20.95
C GLN A 41 -22.56 22.44 -19.90
N CYS A 42 -23.66 22.58 -19.17
CA CYS A 42 -24.16 21.60 -18.21
C CYS A 42 -24.35 20.23 -18.87
N ARG A 43 -24.93 20.18 -20.07
CA ARG A 43 -25.09 18.93 -20.84
C ARG A 43 -23.75 18.35 -21.28
N GLN A 44 -22.83 19.17 -21.76
CA GLN A 44 -21.49 18.70 -22.14
C GLN A 44 -20.72 18.13 -20.94
N MET A 45 -20.76 18.82 -19.80
CA MET A 45 -20.09 18.41 -18.57
C MET A 45 -20.78 17.21 -17.92
N LYS A 46 -22.12 17.18 -17.91
CA LYS A 46 -22.88 16.00 -17.49
C LYS A 46 -22.52 14.81 -18.35
N ASN A 47 -22.44 14.93 -19.68
CA ASN A 47 -22.06 13.83 -20.54
C ASN A 47 -20.63 13.35 -20.29
N ARG A 48 -19.70 14.26 -19.96
CA ARG A 48 -18.35 13.88 -19.51
C ARG A 48 -18.40 13.13 -18.17
N LEU A 49 -19.10 13.66 -17.17
CA LEU A 49 -19.20 13.02 -15.86
C LEU A 49 -19.96 11.68 -15.89
N VAL A 50 -20.98 11.57 -16.72
CA VAL A 50 -21.75 10.35 -16.99
C VAL A 50 -20.90 9.34 -17.77
N SER A 51 -20.06 9.79 -18.71
CA SER A 51 -19.09 8.91 -19.38
C SER A 51 -18.02 8.33 -18.44
N PHE A 52 -17.86 8.90 -17.23
CA PHE A 52 -16.98 8.35 -16.18
C PHE A 52 -17.73 7.62 -15.06
N ALA A 53 -19.02 7.89 -14.85
CA ALA A 53 -19.82 7.29 -13.78
C ALA A 53 -20.61 6.02 -14.21
N ASP A 54 -20.96 5.88 -15.49
CA ASP A 54 -21.81 4.77 -15.98
C ASP A 54 -21.03 3.64 -16.68
N THR A 55 -19.70 3.59 -16.56
CA THR A 55 -18.90 2.42 -17.00
C THR A 55 -18.72 1.35 -15.92
N ASP A 56 -19.53 1.38 -14.86
CA ASP A 56 -19.40 0.48 -13.70
C ASP A 56 -20.55 -0.55 -13.55
N SER A 57 -21.54 -0.62 -14.47
CA SER A 57 -22.69 -1.56 -14.31
C SER A 57 -23.42 -2.03 -15.58
N SER A 58 -22.77 -2.16 -16.75
CA SER A 58 -23.34 -2.96 -17.86
C SER A 58 -22.26 -3.61 -18.72
N PRO A 59 -22.54 -4.78 -19.30
CA PRO A 59 -21.55 -5.70 -19.84
C PRO A 59 -20.82 -5.05 -21.01
N ILE A 60 -19.52 -5.34 -21.08
CA ILE A 60 -18.62 -5.12 -22.21
C ILE A 60 -19.44 -5.08 -23.52
N LEU A 61 -19.64 -3.88 -24.08
CA LEU A 61 -19.67 -3.77 -25.53
C LEU A 61 -18.21 -3.91 -25.97
N PRO A 62 -17.95 -4.75 -26.98
CA PRO A 62 -16.61 -5.18 -27.29
C PRO A 62 -15.77 -4.01 -27.82
N ASP A 63 -14.47 -4.15 -27.58
CA ASP A 63 -13.43 -3.67 -28.48
C ASP A 63 -13.06 -2.17 -28.38
N GLN A 64 -12.41 -1.77 -27.28
CA GLN A 64 -11.27 -0.81 -27.24
C GLN A 64 -10.50 -0.78 -25.89
N THR A 65 -10.82 -1.65 -24.91
CA THR A 65 -9.68 -2.36 -24.30
C THR A 65 -9.12 -3.16 -25.45
N HIS A 66 -7.87 -2.94 -25.86
CA HIS A 66 -7.23 -3.89 -26.76
C HIS A 66 -7.37 -5.26 -26.08
N SER A 67 -8.38 -6.03 -26.50
CA SER A 67 -8.49 -7.42 -26.15
C SER A 67 -7.14 -8.01 -26.45
N ASN A 68 -6.69 -8.95 -25.61
CA ASN A 68 -5.58 -9.83 -25.91
C ASN A 68 -5.94 -10.61 -27.19
N SER A 69 -5.93 -9.91 -28.33
CA SER A 69 -6.04 -10.48 -29.64
C SER A 69 -4.80 -11.35 -29.73
N PRO A 70 -4.94 -12.62 -30.14
CA PRO A 70 -3.76 -13.47 -30.38
C PRO A 70 -2.77 -12.82 -31.36
N ASP A 71 -3.21 -11.78 -32.10
CA ASP A 71 -2.41 -10.99 -33.04
C ASP A 71 -1.80 -9.69 -32.46
N GLN A 72 -1.91 -9.42 -31.15
CA GLN A 72 -1.26 -8.25 -30.56
C GLN A 72 0.26 -8.38 -30.65
N THR A 73 0.91 -7.37 -31.23
CA THR A 73 2.38 -7.34 -31.25
C THR A 73 2.93 -7.12 -29.82
N PRO A 74 4.13 -7.64 -29.51
CA PRO A 74 4.81 -7.36 -28.24
C PRO A 74 4.87 -5.86 -27.86
N GLN A 75 5.08 -5.00 -28.86
CA GLN A 75 5.11 -3.55 -28.67
C GLN A 75 3.75 -2.98 -28.24
N GLN A 76 2.65 -3.42 -28.86
CA GLN A 76 1.31 -2.97 -28.51
C GLN A 76 0.89 -3.45 -27.12
N ALA A 77 1.24 -4.68 -26.74
CA ALA A 77 1.00 -5.19 -25.39
C ALA A 77 1.83 -4.43 -24.34
N TYR A 78 3.06 -4.02 -24.67
CA TYR A 78 3.87 -3.14 -23.81
C TYR A 78 3.24 -1.76 -23.61
N GLU A 79 2.89 -1.07 -24.70
CA GLU A 79 2.25 0.26 -24.63
C GLU A 79 0.93 0.20 -23.84
N SER A 80 0.19 -0.90 -23.98
CA SER A 80 -1.02 -1.14 -23.20
C SER A 80 -0.71 -1.30 -21.70
N ALA A 81 0.33 -2.05 -21.32
CA ALA A 81 0.74 -2.23 -19.93
C ALA A 81 1.22 -0.93 -19.27
N VAL A 82 2.00 -0.11 -19.98
CA VAL A 82 2.43 1.22 -19.49
C VAL A 82 1.23 2.12 -19.21
N LEU A 83 0.24 2.15 -20.10
CA LEU A 83 -0.98 2.93 -19.89
C LEU A 83 -1.81 2.44 -18.71
N LEU A 84 -1.86 1.13 -18.47
CA LEU A 84 -2.52 0.54 -17.31
C LEU A 84 -1.82 0.96 -16.00
N LEU A 85 -0.49 0.94 -15.95
CA LEU A 85 0.29 1.41 -14.79
C LEU A 85 0.11 2.91 -14.54
N GLN A 86 0.13 3.74 -15.59
CA GLN A 86 -0.14 5.18 -15.46
C GLN A 86 -1.57 5.48 -14.99
N ARG A 87 -2.55 4.64 -15.33
CA ARG A 87 -3.93 4.76 -14.85
C ARG A 87 -4.05 4.30 -13.40
N ALA A 88 -3.39 3.21 -13.02
CA ALA A 88 -3.31 2.76 -11.64
C ALA A 88 -2.72 3.86 -10.75
N ASN A 89 -1.61 4.46 -11.16
CA ASN A 89 -0.96 5.56 -10.44
C ASN A 89 -1.90 6.76 -10.24
N ARG A 90 -2.64 7.16 -11.28
CA ARG A 90 -3.64 8.24 -11.17
C ARG A 90 -4.81 7.88 -10.25
N LEU A 91 -5.27 6.63 -10.24
CA LEU A 91 -6.29 6.17 -9.30
C LEU A 91 -5.79 6.23 -7.86
N PHE A 92 -4.55 5.82 -7.60
CA PHE A 92 -3.93 5.96 -6.28
C PHE A 92 -3.89 7.44 -5.85
N GLN A 93 -3.27 8.31 -6.65
CA GLN A 93 -3.17 9.76 -6.37
C GLN A 93 -4.54 10.41 -6.10
N SER A 94 -5.57 10.02 -6.85
CA SER A 94 -6.88 10.66 -6.78
C SER A 94 -7.76 10.17 -5.61
N CYS A 95 -7.38 9.11 -4.90
CA CYS A 95 -8.09 8.66 -3.70
C CYS A 95 -7.80 9.53 -2.47
N GLY A 96 -6.95 10.57 -2.58
CA GLY A 96 -6.32 11.16 -1.40
C GLY A 96 -5.44 10.16 -0.65
N VAL A 97 -5.22 9.00 -1.27
CA VAL A 97 -4.22 8.03 -0.90
C VAL A 97 -2.94 8.60 -1.52
N ASP A 98 -2.33 9.56 -0.81
CA ASP A 98 -0.88 9.46 -0.67
C ASP A 98 -0.61 8.00 -0.31
N ALA A 99 0.33 7.36 -1.01
CA ALA A 99 0.65 5.93 -1.09
C ALA A 99 0.73 5.09 0.22
N PHE A 100 0.40 5.67 1.35
CA PHE A 100 0.75 5.33 2.72
C PHE A 100 -0.20 4.36 3.43
N ASN A 101 -1.32 3.92 2.83
CA ASN A 101 -2.23 2.96 3.49
C ASN A 101 -2.32 1.62 2.76
N LEU A 102 -1.35 0.74 3.03
CA LEU A 102 -1.30 -0.65 2.57
C LEU A 102 -1.87 -1.67 3.59
N LEU A 103 -2.61 -1.26 4.62
CA LEU A 103 -3.23 -2.19 5.57
C LEU A 103 -4.74 -2.40 5.28
N PRO A 104 -5.20 -3.64 4.98
CA PRO A 104 -6.59 -3.96 4.64
C PRO A 104 -7.67 -3.71 5.71
N GLN A 105 -7.33 -3.19 6.88
CA GLN A 105 -8.17 -3.23 8.08
C GLN A 105 -8.51 -1.84 8.66
N PHE A 106 -8.15 -0.75 7.96
CA PHE A 106 -8.46 0.63 8.35
C PHE A 106 -9.45 1.33 7.39
N ILE A 107 -10.03 0.60 6.43
CA ILE A 107 -11.02 1.17 5.52
C ILE A 107 -12.41 0.91 6.09
N ASP A 108 -12.82 1.69 7.09
CA ASP A 108 -14.23 1.73 7.48
C ASP A 108 -14.92 2.94 6.84
N ASN A 109 -15.92 2.63 6.01
CA ASN A 109 -17.01 3.46 5.49
C ASN A 109 -16.71 4.57 4.47
N ASN A 110 -15.69 4.41 3.62
CA ASN A 110 -15.66 5.13 2.34
C ASN A 110 -15.60 4.14 1.18
N SER A 111 -16.75 3.57 0.82
CA SER A 111 -16.93 2.58 -0.27
C SER A 111 -16.38 3.04 -1.63
N ASN A 112 -16.09 4.34 -1.78
CA ASN A 112 -15.45 4.92 -2.94
C ASN A 112 -13.92 4.76 -2.95
N ILE A 113 -13.26 4.72 -1.79
CA ILE A 113 -11.80 4.55 -1.71
C ILE A 113 -11.42 3.08 -1.96
N GLU A 114 -12.13 2.14 -1.32
CA GLU A 114 -11.93 0.70 -1.53
C GLU A 114 -12.10 0.28 -2.98
N SER A 115 -13.18 0.74 -3.64
CA SER A 115 -13.44 0.40 -5.04
C SER A 115 -12.35 0.94 -5.97
N ARG A 116 -11.77 2.10 -5.67
CA ARG A 116 -10.69 2.70 -6.47
C ARG A 116 -9.35 2.03 -6.22
N ILE A 117 -9.05 1.61 -4.98
CA ILE A 117 -7.86 0.80 -4.67
C ILE A 117 -7.96 -0.57 -5.32
N ALA A 118 -9.12 -1.24 -5.22
CA ALA A 118 -9.38 -2.52 -5.90
C ALA A 118 -9.16 -2.38 -7.42
N ARG A 119 -9.73 -1.32 -8.02
CA ARG A 119 -9.55 -1.01 -9.44
C ARG A 119 -8.09 -0.73 -9.81
N ALA A 120 -7.33 -0.04 -8.96
CA ALA A 120 -5.91 0.20 -9.21
C ALA A 120 -5.09 -1.09 -9.15
N ARG A 121 -5.42 -2.02 -8.23
CA ARG A 121 -4.83 -3.37 -8.18
C ARG A 121 -5.17 -4.17 -9.43
N ASP A 122 -6.41 -4.13 -9.90
CA ASP A 122 -6.83 -4.80 -11.13
C ASP A 122 -6.06 -4.29 -12.36
N LEU A 123 -5.84 -2.98 -12.45
CA LEU A 123 -5.02 -2.39 -13.51
C LEU A 123 -3.56 -2.84 -13.44
N CYS A 124 -2.97 -2.90 -12.25
CA CYS A 124 -1.62 -3.43 -12.06
C CYS A 124 -1.54 -4.93 -12.40
N ALA A 125 -2.56 -5.72 -12.04
CA ALA A 125 -2.64 -7.14 -12.37
C ALA A 125 -2.79 -7.36 -13.87
N ALA A 126 -3.63 -6.57 -14.55
CA ALA A 126 -3.79 -6.59 -16.00
C ALA A 126 -2.50 -6.18 -16.72
N ALA A 127 -1.79 -5.16 -16.23
CA ALA A 127 -0.50 -4.76 -16.76
C ALA A 127 0.53 -5.90 -16.65
N ARG A 128 0.59 -6.57 -15.48
CA ARG A 128 1.45 -7.75 -15.29
C ARG A 128 1.07 -8.87 -16.26
N ALA A 129 -0.21 -9.19 -16.40
CA ALA A 129 -0.68 -10.26 -17.30
C ALA A 129 -0.26 -9.99 -18.76
N GLN A 130 -0.38 -8.75 -19.23
CA GLN A 130 0.08 -8.35 -20.57
C GLN A 130 1.61 -8.43 -20.71
N ILE A 131 2.35 -8.02 -19.69
CA ILE A 131 3.83 -8.14 -19.69
C ILE A 131 4.24 -9.62 -19.71
N THR A 132 3.57 -10.48 -18.93
CA THR A 132 3.86 -11.93 -18.87
C THR A 132 3.51 -12.63 -20.17
N SER A 133 2.40 -12.28 -20.84
CA SER A 133 2.04 -12.86 -22.14
C SER A 133 3.07 -12.50 -23.23
N VAL A 134 3.70 -11.32 -23.13
CA VAL A 134 4.80 -10.91 -24.02
C VAL A 134 6.13 -11.56 -23.64
N ALA A 135 6.40 -11.73 -22.35
CA ALA A 135 7.62 -12.37 -21.85
C ALA A 135 7.72 -13.84 -22.30
N PHE A 136 6.60 -14.55 -22.41
CA PHE A 136 6.56 -15.90 -22.97
C PHE A 136 6.93 -15.95 -24.47
N LEU A 137 6.75 -14.84 -25.20
CA LEU A 137 7.09 -14.71 -26.61
C LEU A 137 8.53 -14.18 -26.85
N SER A 138 9.35 -14.03 -25.80
CA SER A 138 10.62 -13.30 -25.89
C SER A 138 11.81 -14.17 -26.33
N SER A 139 12.01 -14.27 -27.63
CA SER A 139 13.37 -14.33 -28.20
C SER A 139 13.98 -12.93 -28.41
N GLN A 140 13.26 -11.85 -28.07
CA GLN A 140 13.72 -10.46 -28.27
C GLN A 140 13.81 -9.65 -26.97
N ARG A 141 14.84 -8.79 -26.91
CA ARG A 141 15.21 -7.86 -25.81
C ARG A 141 14.10 -6.93 -25.25
N PRO A 142 13.02 -6.53 -25.95
CA PRO A 142 12.06 -5.54 -25.43
C PRO A 142 11.31 -5.94 -24.17
N ALA A 143 10.99 -7.23 -23.98
CA ALA A 143 10.22 -7.68 -22.81
C ALA A 143 11.01 -7.56 -21.49
N ARG A 144 12.34 -7.73 -21.55
CA ARG A 144 13.24 -7.58 -20.40
C ARG A 144 13.42 -6.10 -20.02
N GLN A 145 13.44 -5.21 -21.02
CA GLN A 145 13.47 -3.77 -20.80
C GLN A 145 12.16 -3.28 -20.17
N ALA A 146 11.01 -3.80 -20.61
CA ALA A 146 9.71 -3.46 -20.05
C ALA A 146 9.57 -3.86 -18.56
N LEU A 147 10.03 -5.06 -18.19
CA LEU A 147 10.07 -5.48 -16.79
C LEU A 147 11.00 -4.59 -15.97
N LEU A 148 12.16 -4.21 -16.54
CA LEU A 148 13.10 -3.31 -15.91
C LEU A 148 12.50 -1.91 -15.70
N ASP A 149 11.79 -1.37 -16.69
CA ASP A 149 11.15 -0.06 -16.61
C ASP A 149 10.02 -0.05 -15.56
N ALA A 150 9.24 -1.13 -15.47
CA ALA A 150 8.22 -1.29 -14.42
C ALA A 150 8.84 -1.37 -13.01
N LEU A 151 9.94 -2.12 -12.86
CA LEU A 151 10.70 -2.18 -11.61
C LEU A 151 11.33 -0.83 -11.25
N ILE A 152 11.80 -0.06 -12.24
CA ILE A 152 12.34 1.30 -12.03
C ILE A 152 11.23 2.22 -11.52
N ILE A 153 10.04 2.21 -12.13
CA ILE A 153 8.91 3.03 -11.68
C ILE A 153 8.50 2.67 -10.25
N GLU A 154 8.42 1.38 -9.93
CA GLU A 154 8.14 0.92 -8.57
C GLU A 154 9.24 1.38 -7.60
N ASN A 155 10.51 1.29 -7.99
CA ASN A 155 11.66 1.70 -7.16
C ASN A 155 11.67 3.21 -6.87
N GLU A 156 11.45 4.05 -7.88
CA GLU A 156 11.36 5.52 -7.71
C GLU A 156 10.20 5.89 -6.77
N PHE A 157 9.06 5.21 -6.91
CA PHE A 157 7.95 5.38 -5.99
C PHE A 157 8.30 5.00 -4.54
N MET A 158 9.02 3.90 -4.32
CA MET A 158 9.47 3.52 -2.97
C MET A 158 10.42 4.57 -2.38
N LYS A 159 11.27 5.20 -3.21
CA LYS A 159 12.18 6.27 -2.77
C LYS A 159 11.44 7.52 -2.32
N ASP A 160 10.42 7.96 -3.08
CA ASP A 160 9.62 9.13 -2.72
C ASP A 160 8.89 8.92 -1.38
N ALA A 161 8.28 7.74 -1.19
CA ALA A 161 7.62 7.39 0.07
C ALA A 161 8.59 7.40 1.27
N LEU A 162 9.80 6.90 1.06
CA LEU A 162 10.87 6.93 2.06
C LEU A 162 11.31 8.37 2.39
N LEU A 163 11.46 9.23 1.38
CA LEU A 163 11.86 10.62 1.57
C LEU A 163 10.81 11.39 2.39
N THR A 164 9.53 11.24 2.06
CA THR A 164 8.43 11.83 2.83
C THR A 164 8.44 11.35 4.29
N ALA A 165 8.64 10.06 4.53
CA ALA A 165 8.75 9.55 5.91
C ALA A 165 9.93 10.18 6.68
N LYS A 166 11.07 10.41 6.02
CA LYS A 166 12.22 11.11 6.61
C LYS A 166 11.90 12.57 6.95
N GLU A 167 11.18 13.26 6.09
CA GLU A 167 10.73 14.64 6.36
C GLU A 167 9.81 14.71 7.60
N PHE A 168 8.89 13.76 7.75
CA PHE A 168 8.05 13.66 8.95
C PHE A 168 8.86 13.37 10.21
N LEU A 169 9.81 12.43 10.18
CA LEU A 169 10.69 12.17 11.32
C LEU A 169 11.50 13.40 11.72
N ALA A 170 11.99 14.16 10.74
CA ALA A 170 12.73 15.40 11.01
C ALA A 170 11.82 16.47 11.64
N GLN A 171 10.57 16.58 11.20
CA GLN A 171 9.57 17.45 11.80
C GLN A 171 9.25 17.03 13.25
N ASP A 172 8.96 15.76 13.49
CA ASP A 172 8.68 15.21 14.82
C ASP A 172 9.85 15.45 15.78
N ALA A 173 11.10 15.25 15.30
CA ALA A 173 12.30 15.51 16.09
C ALA A 173 12.46 17.01 16.41
N ALA A 174 12.17 17.89 15.45
CA ALA A 174 12.22 19.34 15.66
C ALA A 174 11.14 19.81 16.65
N GLU A 175 9.92 19.28 16.53
CA GLU A 175 8.82 19.55 17.45
C GLU A 175 9.13 19.06 18.87
N ALA A 176 9.66 17.84 19.02
CA ALA A 176 10.08 17.30 20.30
C ALA A 176 11.19 18.15 20.95
N GLN A 177 12.16 18.63 20.17
CA GLN A 177 13.19 19.56 20.67
C GLN A 177 12.59 20.91 21.09
N ALA A 178 11.66 21.46 20.31
CA ALA A 178 10.99 22.72 20.64
C ALA A 178 10.15 22.58 21.92
N GLN A 179 9.42 21.48 22.09
CA GLN A 179 8.66 21.16 23.29
C GLN A 179 9.59 20.96 24.51
N ALA A 180 10.72 20.27 24.34
CA ALA A 180 11.72 20.12 25.41
C ALA A 180 12.35 21.45 25.84
N GLN A 181 12.47 22.43 24.93
CA GLN A 181 12.91 23.78 25.26
C GLN A 181 11.82 24.60 25.95
N GLN A 182 10.54 24.41 25.59
CA GLN A 182 9.42 25.08 26.23
C GLN A 182 9.15 24.54 27.65
N THR A 183 9.24 23.23 27.87
CA THR A 183 9.03 22.60 29.18
C THR A 183 10.10 22.95 30.21
N LYS A 184 11.33 23.27 29.77
CA LYS A 184 12.35 23.87 30.65
C LYS A 184 11.92 25.21 31.26
N ASN A 185 10.94 25.90 30.66
CA ASN A 185 10.53 27.24 31.05
C ASN A 185 9.13 27.30 31.70
N SER A 186 8.37 26.20 31.79
CA SER A 186 7.04 26.22 32.41
C SER A 186 6.61 24.86 32.97
N PRO A 187 6.37 24.72 34.30
CA PRO A 187 6.01 23.45 34.94
C PRO A 187 4.49 23.14 34.94
N ALA A 188 3.66 23.81 34.16
CA ALA A 188 2.21 23.62 34.20
C ALA A 188 1.58 23.47 32.81
N ALA A 189 0.76 22.42 32.69
CA ALA A 189 -0.09 22.02 31.57
C ALA A 189 0.57 21.14 30.48
N ALA A 190 0.30 19.83 30.56
CA ALA A 190 0.50 18.87 29.50
C ALA A 190 -0.82 18.15 29.24
N GLU A 191 -1.64 18.71 28.36
CA GLU A 191 -2.63 17.94 27.61
C GLU A 191 -2.23 18.07 26.14
N ALA A 192 -1.55 17.03 25.64
CA ALA A 192 -1.02 16.98 24.29
C ALA A 192 -2.05 16.37 23.32
N VAL A 193 -2.10 16.97 22.14
CA VAL A 193 -3.05 16.75 21.04
C VAL A 193 -2.72 15.46 20.27
N THR A 194 -3.75 14.91 19.65
CA THR A 194 -3.88 13.66 18.89
C THR A 194 -3.11 13.58 17.56
N THR A 195 -1.90 14.13 17.46
CA THR A 195 -1.04 14.05 16.26
C THR A 195 -0.40 12.67 16.04
N ASP A 196 -0.53 11.76 16.99
CA ASP A 196 0.29 10.52 17.04
C ASP A 196 -0.12 9.46 16.00
N GLU A 197 -1.42 9.28 15.72
CA GLU A 197 -1.87 8.17 14.86
C GLU A 197 -1.45 8.31 13.38
N ILE A 198 -1.52 9.53 12.85
CA ILE A 198 -1.09 9.80 11.46
C ILE A 198 0.42 9.58 11.34
N SER A 199 1.18 9.93 12.37
CA SER A 199 2.63 9.71 12.41
C SER A 199 2.98 8.21 12.38
N VAL A 200 2.25 7.35 13.13
CA VAL A 200 2.52 5.90 13.13
C VAL A 200 2.32 5.28 11.74
N VAL A 201 1.20 5.59 11.07
CA VAL A 201 0.90 5.03 9.74
C VAL A 201 1.98 5.42 8.72
N VAL A 202 2.39 6.69 8.73
CA VAL A 202 3.45 7.20 7.84
C VAL A 202 4.77 6.49 8.11
N ARG A 203 5.14 6.31 9.38
CA ARG A 203 6.37 5.59 9.77
C ARG A 203 6.35 4.14 9.32
N VAL A 204 5.25 3.41 9.49
CA VAL A 204 5.11 2.01 9.05
C VAL A 204 5.24 1.87 7.53
N ALA A 205 4.62 2.78 6.78
CA ALA A 205 4.74 2.81 5.32
C ALA A 205 6.18 3.14 4.87
N GLY A 206 6.80 4.16 5.49
CA GLY A 206 8.21 4.49 5.26
C GLY A 206 9.15 3.32 5.54
N ALA A 207 8.92 2.59 6.65
CA ALA A 207 9.69 1.41 6.99
C ALA A 207 9.51 0.27 5.98
N THR A 208 8.27 0.07 5.51
CA THR A 208 7.99 -0.91 4.45
C THR A 208 8.73 -0.53 3.17
N ALA A 209 8.85 0.76 2.88
CA ALA A 209 9.63 1.25 1.76
C ALA A 209 11.13 1.01 1.90
N ALA A 210 11.68 1.38 3.06
CA ALA A 210 13.07 1.12 3.41
C ALA A 210 13.41 -0.38 3.33
N LEU A 211 12.54 -1.26 3.83
CA LEU A 211 12.72 -2.72 3.76
C LEU A 211 12.83 -3.22 2.32
N ARG A 212 11.98 -2.74 1.40
CA ARG A 212 12.06 -3.10 -0.03
C ARG A 212 13.32 -2.57 -0.72
N LEU A 213 13.83 -1.43 -0.27
CA LEU A 213 15.09 -0.84 -0.73
C LEU A 213 16.32 -1.46 -0.06
N SER A 214 16.15 -2.45 0.82
CA SER A 214 17.20 -3.04 1.65
C SER A 214 17.91 -2.03 2.57
N GLU A 215 17.24 -0.92 2.91
CA GLU A 215 17.68 0.06 3.91
C GLU A 215 17.23 -0.39 5.31
N PHE A 216 17.79 -1.50 5.82
CA PHE A 216 17.26 -2.16 7.01
C PHE A 216 17.40 -1.36 8.31
N ASP A 217 18.48 -0.57 8.46
CA ASP A 217 18.67 0.27 9.66
C ASP A 217 17.64 1.42 9.70
N GLU A 218 17.32 1.99 8.54
CA GLU A 218 16.28 3.03 8.41
C GLU A 218 14.89 2.45 8.69
N ALA A 219 14.60 1.27 8.13
CA ALA A 219 13.36 0.54 8.40
C ALA A 219 13.20 0.25 9.90
N HIS A 220 14.28 -0.18 10.56
CA HIS A 220 14.28 -0.43 12.00
C HIS A 220 13.96 0.84 12.79
N ALA A 221 14.67 1.95 12.52
CA ALA A 221 14.48 3.21 13.22
C ALA A 221 13.03 3.71 13.11
N LEU A 222 12.46 3.66 11.90
CA LEU A 222 11.05 4.02 11.64
C LEU A 222 10.08 3.13 12.41
N LEU A 223 10.30 1.81 12.45
CA LEU A 223 9.41 0.88 13.14
C LEU A 223 9.49 0.99 14.66
N VAL A 224 10.67 1.24 15.24
CA VAL A 224 10.80 1.48 16.69
C VAL A 224 10.07 2.77 17.08
N ALA A 225 10.27 3.84 16.30
CA ALA A 225 9.55 5.09 16.52
C ALA A 225 8.04 4.89 16.37
N ALA A 226 7.59 4.12 15.36
CA ALA A 226 6.19 3.77 15.20
C ALA A 226 5.66 3.00 16.41
N PHE A 227 6.38 1.98 16.88
CA PHE A 227 5.97 1.14 18.00
C PHE A 227 5.80 1.93 19.31
N GLN A 228 6.69 2.89 19.57
CA GLN A 228 6.63 3.76 20.76
C GLN A 228 5.42 4.69 20.77
N ALA A 229 4.89 5.05 19.59
CA ALA A 229 3.73 5.91 19.42
C ALA A 229 2.40 5.11 19.35
N VAL A 230 2.46 3.78 19.34
CA VAL A 230 1.26 2.94 19.34
C VAL A 230 0.71 2.80 20.76
N ASN A 231 -0.61 3.00 20.90
CA ASN A 231 -1.30 2.81 22.17
C ASN A 231 -1.84 1.37 22.34
N GLU A 232 -2.23 1.00 23.55
CA GLU A 232 -2.71 -0.36 23.88
C GLU A 232 -3.97 -0.78 23.11
N THR A 233 -4.78 0.18 22.63
CA THR A 233 -6.00 -0.11 21.87
C THR A 233 -5.73 -0.50 20.41
N GLN A 234 -4.53 -0.23 19.91
CA GLN A 234 -4.12 -0.43 18.52
C GLN A 234 -3.40 -1.77 18.31
N ALA A 235 -3.88 -2.86 18.93
CA ALA A 235 -3.24 -4.18 18.88
C ALA A 235 -2.93 -4.70 17.46
N THR A 236 -3.78 -4.38 16.50
CA THR A 236 -3.59 -4.72 15.08
C THR A 236 -2.35 -4.05 14.48
N LEU A 237 -2.11 -2.78 14.84
CA LEU A 237 -0.97 -2.00 14.38
C LEU A 237 0.31 -2.45 15.07
N SER A 238 0.28 -2.66 16.39
CA SER A 238 1.40 -3.23 17.15
C SER A 238 1.87 -4.55 16.54
N ARG A 239 0.93 -5.46 16.22
CA ARG A 239 1.25 -6.74 15.59
C ARG A 239 1.93 -6.57 14.23
N THR A 240 1.44 -5.62 13.43
CA THR A 240 2.02 -5.34 12.10
C THR A 240 3.44 -4.84 12.25
N ILE A 241 3.68 -3.91 13.18
CA ILE A 241 5.02 -3.37 13.47
C ILE A 241 5.96 -4.48 13.96
N LEU A 242 5.52 -5.33 14.88
CA LEU A 242 6.32 -6.47 15.36
C LEU A 242 6.66 -7.46 14.24
N SER A 243 5.72 -7.75 13.35
CA SER A 243 5.97 -8.60 12.18
C SER A 243 6.99 -7.99 11.22
N LEU A 244 6.96 -6.67 11.02
CA LEU A 244 7.94 -5.97 10.19
C LEU A 244 9.31 -5.89 10.87
N LEU A 245 9.35 -5.67 12.20
CA LEU A 245 10.60 -5.68 12.98
C LEU A 245 11.28 -7.05 12.93
N CYS A 246 10.50 -8.14 13.01
CA CYS A 246 10.98 -9.50 12.82
C CYS A 246 11.71 -9.66 11.47
N ALA A 247 11.07 -9.20 10.37
CA ALA A 247 11.67 -9.24 9.03
C ALA A 247 12.96 -8.40 8.95
N VAL A 248 12.94 -7.18 9.49
CA VAL A 248 14.08 -6.26 9.50
C VAL A 248 15.27 -6.86 10.25
N GLU A 249 15.06 -7.37 11.47
CA GLU A 249 16.14 -7.94 12.28
C GLU A 249 16.72 -9.21 11.68
N TYR A 250 15.91 -10.02 11.00
CA TYR A 250 16.40 -11.16 10.24
C TYR A 250 17.39 -10.72 9.15
N HIS A 251 17.04 -9.69 8.38
CA HIS A 251 17.92 -9.16 7.34
C HIS A 251 19.17 -8.47 7.90
N ARG A 252 19.08 -7.87 9.10
CA ARG A 252 20.24 -7.33 9.86
C ARG A 252 21.10 -8.40 10.53
N LYS A 253 20.79 -9.69 10.33
CA LYS A 253 21.51 -10.83 10.93
C LYS A 253 21.42 -10.89 12.46
N ASN A 254 20.41 -10.25 13.03
CA ASN A 254 20.12 -10.29 14.45
C ASN A 254 19.00 -11.31 14.73
N TYR A 255 19.34 -12.59 14.53
CA TYR A 255 18.35 -13.67 14.50
C TYR A 255 17.60 -13.87 15.81
N LEU A 256 18.26 -13.63 16.95
CA LEU A 256 17.61 -13.73 18.27
C LEU A 256 16.51 -12.67 18.42
N LEU A 257 16.81 -11.41 18.07
CA LEU A 257 15.81 -10.35 18.16
C LEU A 257 14.69 -10.53 17.13
N ALA A 258 15.01 -11.07 15.95
CA ALA A 258 14.00 -11.45 14.97
C ALA A 258 13.01 -12.48 15.54
N ILE A 259 13.52 -13.50 16.25
CA ILE A 259 12.69 -14.51 16.93
C ILE A 259 11.81 -13.83 17.98
N ASP A 260 12.36 -13.00 18.87
CA ASP A 260 11.61 -12.34 19.95
C ASP A 260 10.43 -11.49 19.39
N PHE A 261 10.69 -10.71 18.35
CA PHE A 261 9.63 -9.91 17.71
C PHE A 261 8.59 -10.77 17.00
N GLY A 262 9.01 -11.83 16.31
CA GLY A 262 8.11 -12.75 15.62
C GLY A 262 7.22 -13.53 16.59
N GLU A 263 7.79 -14.06 17.68
CA GLU A 263 7.04 -14.75 18.74
C GLU A 263 6.03 -13.82 19.43
N SER A 264 6.41 -12.55 19.64
CA SER A 264 5.50 -11.53 20.15
C SER A 264 4.32 -11.31 19.19
N ALA A 265 4.58 -11.17 17.88
CA ALA A 265 3.54 -11.03 16.87
C ALA A 265 2.60 -12.27 16.79
N ILE A 266 3.18 -13.47 16.85
CA ILE A 266 2.44 -14.75 16.87
C ILE A 266 1.55 -14.85 18.12
N THR A 267 2.06 -14.43 19.28
CA THR A 267 1.29 -14.45 20.53
C THR A 267 0.08 -13.52 20.45
N MET A 268 0.22 -12.36 19.79
CA MET A 268 -0.90 -11.44 19.57
C MET A 268 -1.94 -11.99 18.60
N ASN A 269 -1.51 -12.61 17.49
CA ASN A 269 -2.42 -13.32 16.58
C ASN A 269 -1.68 -14.38 15.76
N ARG A 270 -1.83 -15.63 16.19
CA ARG A 270 -1.26 -16.81 15.55
C ARG A 270 -1.75 -17.06 14.11
N GLN A 271 -2.78 -16.36 13.66
CA GLN A 271 -3.37 -16.50 12.33
C GLN A 271 -2.90 -15.41 11.35
N TYR A 272 -2.04 -14.50 11.79
CA TYR A 272 -1.58 -13.39 10.96
C TYR A 272 -0.68 -13.92 9.82
N PRO A 273 -0.98 -13.65 8.54
CA PRO A 273 -0.22 -14.23 7.44
C PRO A 273 1.25 -13.82 7.44
N GLY A 274 2.16 -14.79 7.41
CA GLY A 274 3.60 -14.59 7.27
C GLY A 274 4.31 -14.29 8.58
N CYS A 275 3.61 -14.39 9.72
CA CYS A 275 4.23 -14.16 11.04
C CYS A 275 5.23 -15.27 11.42
N TYR A 276 5.09 -16.46 10.84
CA TYR A 276 6.00 -17.58 11.09
C TYR A 276 7.25 -17.57 10.19
N ASP A 277 7.17 -16.97 9.00
CA ASP A 277 8.19 -17.11 7.95
C ASP A 277 9.59 -16.70 8.46
N TYR A 278 9.71 -15.51 9.02
CA TYR A 278 11.00 -14.99 9.49
C TYR A 278 11.48 -15.63 10.80
N VAL A 279 10.56 -16.15 11.64
CA VAL A 279 10.92 -16.94 12.84
C VAL A 279 11.54 -18.28 12.42
N ILE A 280 10.92 -18.96 11.46
CA ILE A 280 11.42 -20.20 10.88
C ILE A 280 12.79 -19.96 10.23
N LEU A 281 12.91 -18.91 9.41
CA LEU A 281 14.18 -18.57 8.77
C LEU A 281 15.27 -18.22 9.80
N ALA A 282 14.94 -17.49 10.87
CA ALA A 282 15.90 -17.17 11.93
C ALA A 282 16.38 -18.43 12.68
N HIS A 283 15.48 -19.34 13.04
CA HIS A 283 15.86 -20.63 13.62
C HIS A 283 16.68 -21.51 12.67
N LEU A 284 16.38 -21.45 11.37
CA LEU A 284 17.14 -22.15 10.34
C LEU A 284 18.58 -21.64 10.25
N GLU A 285 18.79 -20.32 10.34
CA GLU A 285 20.11 -19.70 10.36
C GLU A 285 20.90 -20.00 11.65
N LEU A 286 20.21 -20.25 12.76
CA LEU A 286 20.80 -20.68 14.03
C LEU A 286 20.95 -22.21 14.16
N GLU A 287 20.62 -22.97 13.12
CA GLU A 287 20.65 -24.45 13.10
C GLU A 287 19.81 -25.08 14.23
N ASN A 288 18.75 -24.41 14.67
CA ASN A 288 17.83 -24.92 15.68
C ASN A 288 16.71 -25.74 15.02
N TRP A 289 17.07 -26.93 14.52
CA TRP A 289 16.21 -27.78 13.70
C TRP A 289 14.90 -28.16 14.38
N ASP A 290 14.93 -28.46 15.69
CA ASP A 290 13.73 -28.83 16.45
C ASP A 290 12.69 -27.71 16.45
N LYS A 291 13.16 -26.45 16.57
CA LYS A 291 12.29 -25.27 16.49
C LYS A 291 11.80 -24.98 15.08
N VAL A 292 12.61 -25.26 14.06
CA VAL A 292 12.17 -25.15 12.66
C VAL A 292 10.98 -26.07 12.41
N ASP A 293 11.08 -27.35 12.79
CA ASP A 293 10.00 -28.32 12.62
C ASP A 293 8.74 -27.91 13.41
N GLU A 294 8.90 -27.50 14.68
CA GLU A 294 7.79 -26.99 15.51
C GLU A 294 7.05 -25.83 14.84
N TYR A 295 7.78 -24.81 14.36
CA TYR A 295 7.17 -23.62 13.78
C TYR A 295 6.58 -23.88 12.39
N VAL A 296 7.17 -24.78 11.59
CA VAL A 296 6.60 -25.22 10.32
C VAL A 296 5.23 -25.88 10.53
N GLU A 297 5.12 -26.80 11.49
CA GLU A 297 3.84 -27.44 11.83
C GLU A 297 2.82 -26.40 12.30
N ARG A 298 3.22 -25.47 13.16
CA ARG A 298 2.35 -24.37 13.64
C ARG A 298 1.87 -23.48 12.49
N ALA A 299 2.74 -23.10 11.55
CA ALA A 299 2.36 -22.29 10.40
C ALA A 299 1.31 -22.99 9.53
N GLN A 300 1.49 -24.29 9.26
CA GLN A 300 0.52 -25.11 8.52
C GLN A 300 -0.83 -25.22 9.22
N VAL A 301 -0.84 -25.31 10.55
CA VAL A 301 -2.09 -25.40 11.33
C VAL A 301 -2.80 -24.06 11.44
N TYR A 302 -2.07 -22.97 11.68
CA TYR A 302 -2.66 -21.70 12.10
C TYR A 302 -2.82 -20.66 11.00
N GLU A 303 -1.96 -20.60 9.99
CA GLU A 303 -2.09 -19.61 8.90
C GLU A 303 -2.99 -20.08 7.76
N ALA A 304 -3.05 -21.39 7.52
CA ALA A 304 -3.55 -21.95 6.27
C ALA A 304 -4.99 -22.49 6.34
N ARG A 305 -5.68 -22.48 7.48
CA ARG A 305 -6.86 -23.36 7.62
C ARG A 305 -8.09 -22.95 6.81
N TRP A 306 -8.29 -21.66 6.52
CA TRP A 306 -9.51 -21.15 5.85
C TRP A 306 -9.25 -20.39 4.54
N ASP A 307 -7.97 -20.21 4.16
CA ASP A 307 -7.59 -19.47 2.96
C ASP A 307 -6.76 -20.36 2.01
N PRO A 308 -7.31 -20.78 0.85
CA PRO A 308 -6.59 -21.60 -0.12
C PRO A 308 -5.27 -20.97 -0.60
N GLU A 309 -5.18 -19.65 -0.68
CA GLU A 309 -3.95 -18.96 -1.08
C GLU A 309 -2.89 -19.06 0.03
N GLY A 310 -3.30 -18.84 1.28
CA GLY A 310 -2.51 -19.10 2.48
C GLY A 310 -1.99 -20.55 2.53
N VAL A 311 -2.83 -21.55 2.26
CA VAL A 311 -2.41 -22.97 2.17
C VAL A 311 -1.30 -23.15 1.14
N ALA A 312 -1.51 -22.64 -0.08
CA ALA A 312 -0.56 -22.81 -1.17
C ALA A 312 0.78 -22.14 -0.83
N ARG A 313 0.73 -20.93 -0.26
CA ARG A 313 1.93 -20.19 0.17
C ARG A 313 2.71 -20.93 1.24
N VAL A 314 2.04 -21.35 2.33
CA VAL A 314 2.70 -22.05 3.45
C VAL A 314 3.25 -23.40 2.99
N SER A 315 2.52 -24.13 2.15
CA SER A 315 3.00 -25.41 1.59
C SER A 315 4.25 -25.23 0.73
N PHE A 316 4.28 -24.19 -0.11
CA PHE A 316 5.44 -23.87 -0.92
C PHE A 316 6.64 -23.45 -0.07
N PHE A 317 6.43 -22.57 0.91
CA PHE A 317 7.48 -22.12 1.82
C PHE A 317 8.08 -23.28 2.64
N THR A 318 7.22 -24.09 3.26
CA THR A 318 7.65 -25.24 4.08
C THR A 318 8.40 -26.30 3.27
N ALA A 319 8.02 -26.50 2.00
CA ALA A 319 8.79 -27.36 1.09
C ALA A 319 10.20 -26.83 0.80
N GLN A 320 10.38 -25.51 0.66
CA GLN A 320 11.70 -24.91 0.50
C GLN A 320 12.56 -25.07 1.75
N VAL A 321 11.98 -24.81 2.93
CA VAL A 321 12.67 -24.98 4.23
C VAL A 321 13.14 -26.42 4.39
N ALA A 322 12.27 -27.41 4.10
CA ALA A 322 12.64 -28.82 4.16
C ALA A 322 13.78 -29.20 3.20
N ALA A 323 13.80 -28.61 2.00
CA ALA A 323 14.89 -28.82 1.03
C ALA A 323 16.23 -28.28 1.56
N VAL A 324 16.23 -27.07 2.12
CA VAL A 324 17.44 -26.45 2.72
C VAL A 324 17.93 -27.27 3.92
N MET A 325 17.04 -27.71 4.80
CA MET A 325 17.39 -28.57 5.94
C MET A 325 18.04 -29.88 5.47
N LYS A 326 17.48 -30.53 4.44
CA LYS A 326 18.04 -31.77 3.88
C LYS A 326 19.43 -31.54 3.29
N GLN A 327 19.63 -30.43 2.58
CA GLN A 327 20.94 -30.08 2.02
C GLN A 327 21.97 -29.86 3.13
N ARG A 328 21.69 -29.01 4.12
CA ARG A 328 22.62 -28.72 5.23
C ARG A 328 22.96 -29.96 6.07
N LYS A 329 21.99 -30.86 6.30
CA LYS A 329 22.22 -32.14 6.98
C LYS A 329 23.18 -33.06 6.20
N ASN A 330 23.10 -33.07 4.87
CA ASN A 330 24.02 -33.86 4.03
C ASN A 330 25.43 -33.27 4.02
N ASP A 331 25.55 -31.94 3.98
CA ASP A 331 26.83 -31.24 3.95
C ASP A 331 27.57 -31.39 5.30
N GLY A 332 26.85 -31.30 6.43
CA GLY A 332 27.41 -31.46 7.77
C GLY A 332 27.80 -32.90 8.13
N ALA A 333 27.22 -33.91 7.48
CA ALA A 333 27.59 -35.32 7.68
C ALA A 333 28.88 -35.73 6.95
N SER A 334 29.45 -34.83 6.14
CA SER A 334 30.67 -35.07 5.35
C SER A 334 31.94 -34.46 5.95
N LEU A 335 31.88 -33.97 7.19
CA LEU A 335 33.02 -33.46 7.97
C LEU A 335 33.44 -34.46 9.05
#